data_AF-A0AAW9XFW2-F1
#
_entry.id   AF-A0AAW9XFW2-F1
#
_cell.length_a   1.000
_cell.length_b   1.000
_cell.length_c   1.000
_cell.angle_alpha   90.00
_cell.angle_beta   90.00
_cell.angle_gamma   90.00
#
_symmetry.space_group_name_H-M   'P 1'
#
loop_
_entity.id
_entity.type
_entity.pdbx_description
1 polymer ?
#
loop_
_entity_poly.entity_id
_entity_poly.type
_entity_poly.pdbx_seq_one_letter_code
_entity_poly.pdbx_strand_id
1 'polypeptide(L)'
;MIVKNVRLETNAYEFAKFLYRKTLFKAKIFQFLFWIVSLFSIFFGFLSTLMGVFKLASPKLPEFEPFANFFISLDENGTKVDQWPIFVLWINLSISIINGIFALFLVKPRWIRNQEINDFLKIEMILFETKSGKYLNCKNLQLELFNSIAKHLGILNALKNKTENHKGMQNNDE
;
A
#
# COMPACT_ATOMS: atom_id res chain seq x y z
N MET A 1 -2.67 23.89 10.49
CA MET A 1 -2.18 23.07 9.36
C MET A 1 -1.92 24.01 8.19
N ILE A 2 -0.69 24.50 8.04
CA ILE A 2 -0.34 25.48 7.01
C ILE A 2 -0.34 24.75 5.67
N VAL A 3 -1.28 25.10 4.79
CA VAL A 3 -1.30 24.70 3.39
C VAL A 3 -0.04 25.28 2.76
N LYS A 4 1.05 24.49 2.72
CA LYS A 4 2.29 24.89 2.04
C LYS A 4 1.92 25.22 0.60
N ASN A 5 2.20 26.47 0.21
CA ASN A 5 2.13 27.04 -1.14
C ASN A 5 2.13 25.97 -2.23
N VAL A 6 0.94 25.65 -2.74
CA VAL A 6 0.82 25.01 -4.04
C VAL A 6 1.34 26.06 -5.02
N ARG A 7 2.61 25.93 -5.44
CA ARG A 7 3.08 26.61 -6.65
C ARG A 7 2.11 26.18 -7.74
N LEU A 8 1.20 27.07 -8.12
CA LEU A 8 0.47 26.96 -9.36
C LEU A 8 1.54 27.04 -10.44
N GLU A 9 2.12 25.89 -10.79
CA GLU A 9 3.07 25.80 -11.89
C GLU A 9 2.31 26.30 -13.11
N THR A 10 2.77 27.42 -13.66
CA THR A 10 2.15 28.12 -14.80
C THR A 10 2.14 27.26 -16.06
N ASN A 11 2.78 26.09 -16.03
CA ASN A 11 2.91 25.15 -17.13
C ASN A 11 2.31 23.78 -16.76
N ALA A 12 1.26 23.37 -17.48
CA ALA A 12 0.59 22.08 -17.27
C ALA A 12 1.53 20.87 -17.41
N TYR A 13 2.58 21.00 -18.21
CA TYR A 13 3.57 19.94 -18.42
C TYR A 13 4.49 19.77 -17.20
N GLU A 14 4.90 20.87 -16.55
CA GLU A 14 5.66 20.79 -15.29
C GLU A 14 4.80 20.14 -14.20
N PHE A 15 3.53 20.52 -14.13
CA PHE A 15 2.57 19.94 -13.19
C PHE A 15 2.41 18.43 -13.40
N ALA A 16 2.28 18.00 -14.66
CA ALA A 16 2.23 16.58 -15.03
C ALA A 16 3.50 15.84 -14.58
N LYS A 17 4.68 16.43 -14.81
CA LYS A 17 5.97 15.87 -14.43
C LYS A 17 6.16 15.78 -12.92
N PHE A 18 5.70 16.79 -12.17
CA PHE A 18 5.66 16.77 -10.71
C PHE A 18 4.77 15.64 -10.20
N LEU A 19 3.54 15.53 -10.72
CA LEU A 19 2.61 14.46 -10.38
C LEU A 19 3.16 13.08 -10.72
N TYR A 20 3.80 12.93 -11.88
CA TYR A 20 4.44 11.70 -12.30
C TYR A 20 5.51 11.27 -11.31
N ARG A 21 6.43 12.17 -10.92
CA ARG A 21 7.46 11.85 -9.92
C ARG A 21 6.86 11.48 -8.56
N LYS A 22 5.85 12.22 -8.12
CA LYS A 22 5.19 12.00 -6.83
C LYS A 22 4.44 10.67 -6.78
N THR A 23 3.72 10.32 -7.83
CA THR A 23 2.95 9.06 -7.94
C THR A 23 3.88 7.86 -8.04
N LEU A 24 4.96 7.96 -8.80
CA LEU A 24 6.00 6.94 -8.88
C LEU A 24 6.64 6.68 -7.51
N PHE A 25 6.98 7.74 -6.77
CA PHE A 25 7.54 7.60 -5.42
C PHE A 25 6.58 6.88 -4.47
N LYS A 26 5.29 7.27 -4.48
CA LYS A 26 4.25 6.59 -3.69
C LYS A 26 4.09 5.12 -4.09
N ALA A 27 4.05 4.82 -5.38
CA ALA A 27 3.94 3.45 -5.88
C ALA A 27 5.11 2.60 -5.39
N LYS A 28 6.35 3.10 -5.48
CA LYS A 28 7.55 2.41 -4.95
C LYS A 28 7.49 2.18 -3.44
N ILE A 29 7.00 3.13 -2.66
CA ILE A 29 6.83 2.95 -1.20
C ILE A 29 5.84 1.82 -0.91
N PHE A 30 4.66 1.83 -1.56
CA PHE A 30 3.67 0.79 -1.33
C PHE A 30 4.13 -0.57 -1.85
N GLN A 31 4.85 -0.62 -2.97
CA GLN A 31 5.50 -1.82 -3.48
C GLN A 31 6.51 -2.36 -2.46
N PHE A 32 7.38 -1.52 -1.93
CA PHE A 32 8.38 -1.91 -0.94
C PHE A 32 7.73 -2.43 0.36
N LEU A 33 6.71 -1.74 0.87
CA LEU A 33 5.93 -2.17 2.03
C LEU A 33 5.27 -3.53 1.77
N PHE A 34 4.69 -3.74 0.60
CA PHE A 34 4.08 -5.02 0.22
C PHE A 34 5.10 -6.15 0.26
N TRP A 35 6.27 -5.96 -0.34
CA TRP A 35 7.32 -6.97 -0.37
C TRP A 35 7.90 -7.26 1.01
N ILE A 36 8.15 -6.25 1.84
CA ILE A 36 8.63 -6.47 3.21
C ILE A 36 7.63 -7.32 4.00
N VAL A 37 6.35 -6.95 3.99
CA VAL A 37 5.34 -7.68 4.75
C VAL A 37 5.18 -9.10 4.24
N SER A 38 5.22 -9.29 2.91
CA SER A 38 5.13 -10.62 2.30
C SER A 38 6.35 -11.50 2.62
N LEU A 39 7.56 -10.96 2.48
CA LEU A 39 8.82 -11.67 2.79
C LEU A 39 8.91 -12.00 4.27
N PHE A 40 8.55 -11.06 5.13
CA PHE A 40 8.49 -11.27 6.58
C PHE A 40 7.53 -12.40 6.92
N SER A 41 6.34 -12.42 6.30
CA SER A 41 5.34 -13.47 6.51
C SER A 41 5.86 -14.84 6.09
N ILE A 42 6.50 -14.94 4.93
CA ILE A 42 7.09 -16.19 4.43
C ILE A 42 8.23 -16.65 5.37
N PHE A 43 9.11 -15.74 5.76
CA PHE A 43 10.24 -16.03 6.63
C PHE A 43 9.78 -16.56 7.99
N PHE A 44 8.81 -15.91 8.62
CA PHE A 44 8.29 -16.37 9.91
C PHE A 44 7.50 -17.68 9.81
N GLY A 45 6.73 -17.89 8.75
CA GLY A 45 6.07 -19.17 8.51
C GLY A 45 7.08 -20.31 8.34
N PHE A 46 8.16 -20.06 7.59
CA PHE A 46 9.27 -21.00 7.44
C PHE A 46 9.97 -21.28 8.77
N LEU A 47 10.33 -20.24 9.53
CA LEU A 47 11.00 -20.36 10.82
C LEU A 47 10.13 -21.10 11.86
N SER A 48 8.82 -20.84 11.87
CA SER A 48 7.86 -21.55 12.73
C SER A 48 7.82 -23.05 12.39
N THR A 49 7.79 -23.39 11.10
CA THR A 49 7.81 -24.79 10.65
C THR A 49 9.13 -25.47 11.04
N LEU A 50 10.25 -24.79 10.80
CA LEU A 50 11.58 -25.28 11.14
C LEU A 50 11.71 -25.53 12.65
N MET A 51 11.28 -24.59 13.49
CA MET A 51 11.26 -24.81 14.95
C MET A 51 10.34 -25.95 15.37
N GLY A 52 9.22 -26.18 14.67
CA GLY A 52 8.38 -27.33 14.92
C GLY A 52 9.08 -28.66 14.65
N VAL A 53 9.85 -28.75 13.56
CA VAL A 53 10.67 -29.92 13.25
C VAL A 53 11.78 -30.11 14.28
N PHE A 54 12.51 -29.04 14.63
CA PHE A 54 13.55 -29.10 15.67
C PHE A 54 12.99 -29.54 17.02
N LYS A 55 11.79 -29.06 17.38
CA LYS A 55 11.13 -29.47 18.61
C LYS A 55 10.71 -30.95 18.60
N LEU A 56 10.22 -31.46 17.48
CA LEU A 56 9.85 -32.89 17.39
C LEU A 56 11.09 -33.80 17.41
N ALA A 57 12.24 -33.30 16.95
CA ALA A 57 13.50 -34.03 16.94
C ALA A 57 14.27 -33.94 18.27
N SER A 58 14.13 -32.83 19.02
CA SER A 58 14.93 -32.56 20.23
C SER A 58 14.78 -33.57 21.38
N PRO A 59 13.63 -34.25 21.63
CA PRO A 59 13.53 -35.27 22.68
C PRO A 59 14.41 -36.50 22.42
N LYS A 60 14.89 -36.68 21.18
CA LYS A 60 15.77 -37.79 20.80
C LYS A 60 17.25 -37.51 21.13
N LEU A 61 17.58 -36.29 21.55
CA LEU A 61 18.95 -35.87 21.84
C LEU A 61 19.00 -35.28 23.26
N PRO A 62 19.73 -35.90 24.21
CA PRO A 62 19.75 -35.44 25.61
C PRO A 62 20.32 -34.02 25.77
N GLU A 63 21.19 -33.58 24.85
CA GLU A 63 21.75 -32.22 24.84
C GLU A 63 20.70 -31.12 24.55
N PHE A 64 19.57 -31.48 23.92
CA PHE A 64 18.50 -30.55 23.55
C PHE A 64 17.23 -30.72 24.40
N GLU A 65 17.31 -31.49 25.48
CA GLU A 65 16.22 -31.67 26.44
C GLU A 65 15.67 -30.34 27.03
N PRO A 66 16.50 -29.32 27.32
CA PRO A 66 16.00 -28.01 27.78
C PRO A 66 15.13 -27.31 26.73
N PHE A 67 15.47 -27.49 25.45
CA PHE A 67 14.72 -26.91 24.33
C PHE A 67 13.40 -27.66 24.09
N ALA A 68 13.39 -28.99 24.22
CA ALA A 68 12.17 -29.80 24.14
C ALA A 68 11.15 -29.42 25.22
N ASN A 69 11.64 -29.17 26.44
CA ASN A 69 10.82 -28.88 27.61
C ASN A 69 10.40 -27.41 27.74
N PHE A 70 10.97 -26.50 26.94
CA PHE A 70 10.75 -25.06 27.06
C PHE A 70 9.28 -24.63 26.93
N PHE A 71 8.50 -25.35 26.13
CA PHE A 71 7.08 -25.05 25.87
C PHE A 71 6.14 -26.03 26.57
N ILE A 72 6.61 -26.77 27.58
CA ILE A 72 5.78 -27.67 28.36
C ILE A 72 5.27 -26.92 29.60
N SER A 73 3.96 -26.86 29.77
CA SER A 73 3.32 -26.37 30.99
C SER A 73 2.70 -27.52 31.78
N LEU A 74 2.58 -27.36 33.10
CA LEU A 74 1.76 -28.25 33.92
C LEU A 74 0.33 -27.74 33.94
N ASP A 75 -0.62 -28.63 33.67
CA ASP A 75 -2.05 -28.38 33.82
C ASP A 75 -2.48 -28.46 35.30
N GLU A 76 -3.71 -28.06 35.62
CA GLU A 76 -4.27 -28.08 36.98
C GLU A 76 -4.24 -29.48 37.63
N ASN A 77 -4.25 -30.53 36.80
CA ASN A 77 -4.16 -31.93 37.21
C ASN A 77 -2.72 -32.48 37.29
N GLY A 78 -1.70 -31.63 37.11
CA GLY A 78 -0.28 -32.03 37.11
C GLY A 78 0.19 -32.73 35.83
N THR A 79 -0.65 -32.80 34.79
CA THR A 79 -0.29 -33.35 33.49
C THR A 79 0.58 -32.37 32.69
N LYS A 80 1.65 -32.87 32.07
CA LYS A 80 2.52 -32.08 31.18
C LYS A 80 1.81 -31.88 29.84
N VAL A 81 1.58 -30.63 29.47
CA VAL A 81 0.92 -30.22 28.22
C VAL A 81 1.91 -29.46 27.35
N ASP A 82 2.02 -29.86 26.09
CA ASP A 82 2.81 -29.16 25.10
C ASP A 82 2.04 -27.94 24.54
N GLN A 83 2.53 -26.73 24.81
CA GLN A 83 1.96 -25.48 24.33
C GLN A 83 2.46 -25.04 22.93
N TRP A 84 3.44 -25.71 22.36
CA TRP A 84 4.02 -25.35 21.06
C TRP A 84 3.00 -25.26 19.92
N PRO A 85 2.06 -26.21 19.75
CA PRO A 85 1.02 -26.09 18.74
C PRO A 85 0.18 -24.81 18.88
N ILE A 86 -0.06 -24.36 20.12
CA ILE A 86 -0.80 -23.12 20.40
C ILE A 86 0.01 -21.92 19.94
N PHE A 87 1.31 -21.85 20.26
CA PHE A 87 2.19 -20.78 19.79
C PHE A 87 2.30 -20.73 18.26
N VAL A 88 2.46 -21.88 17.60
CA VAL A 88 2.49 -21.98 16.13
C VAL A 88 1.20 -21.45 15.53
N LEU A 89 0.04 -21.80 16.11
CA LEU A 89 -1.26 -21.36 15.65
C LEU A 89 -1.40 -19.83 15.77
N TRP A 90 -1.02 -19.23 16.91
CA TRP A 90 -1.05 -17.77 17.09
C TRP A 90 -0.11 -17.02 16.15
N ILE A 91 1.10 -17.54 15.92
CA ILE A 91 2.06 -16.96 14.98
C ILE A 91 1.48 -16.99 13.56
N ASN A 92 1.01 -18.15 13.11
CA ASN A 92 0.45 -18.31 11.76
C ASN A 92 -0.84 -17.50 11.56
N LEU A 93 -1.71 -17.42 12.57
CA LEU A 93 -2.91 -16.59 12.54
C LEU A 93 -2.54 -15.11 12.40
N SER A 94 -1.62 -14.62 13.24
CA SER A 94 -1.19 -13.23 13.22
C SER A 94 -0.56 -12.85 11.88
N ILE A 95 0.30 -13.72 11.32
CA ILE A 95 0.93 -13.52 10.01
C ILE A 95 -0.11 -13.52 8.90
N SER A 96 -1.07 -14.46 8.93
CA SER A 96 -2.13 -14.55 7.92
C SER A 96 -3.02 -13.32 7.93
N ILE A 97 -3.35 -12.78 9.12
CA ILE A 97 -4.12 -11.54 9.28
C ILE A 97 -3.33 -10.35 8.73
N ILE A 98 -2.05 -10.20 9.13
CA ILE A 98 -1.21 -9.09 8.67
C ILE A 98 -1.04 -9.15 7.15
N ASN A 99 -0.71 -10.31 6.59
CA ASN A 99 -0.49 -10.44 5.15
C ASN A 99 -1.80 -10.27 4.36
N GLY A 100 -2.87 -10.93 4.81
CA GLY A 100 -4.18 -10.85 4.17
C GLY A 100 -4.76 -9.44 4.21
N ILE A 101 -4.89 -8.85 5.39
CA ILE A 101 -5.55 -7.55 5.56
C ILE A 101 -4.66 -6.41 5.10
N PHE A 102 -3.40 -6.38 5.55
CA PHE A 102 -2.53 -5.22 5.31
C PHE A 102 -1.95 -5.25 3.90
N ALA A 103 -1.37 -6.38 3.48
CA ALA A 103 -0.68 -6.46 2.19
C ALA A 103 -1.67 -6.45 1.02
N LEU A 104 -2.73 -7.28 1.07
CA LEU A 104 -3.65 -7.44 -0.06
C LEU A 104 -4.76 -6.40 -0.13
N PHE A 105 -5.36 -5.98 1.00
CA PHE A 105 -6.49 -5.04 0.97
C PHE A 105 -6.10 -3.58 1.15
N LEU A 106 -4.99 -3.28 1.83
CA LEU A 106 -4.62 -1.90 2.13
C LEU A 106 -3.48 -1.40 1.23
N VAL A 107 -2.41 -2.17 1.11
CA VAL A 107 -1.19 -1.76 0.40
C VAL A 107 -1.31 -2.00 -1.11
N LYS A 108 -1.69 -3.22 -1.54
CA LYS A 108 -1.78 -3.58 -2.97
C LYS A 108 -2.72 -2.67 -3.78
N PRO A 109 -3.95 -2.33 -3.34
CA PRO A 109 -4.83 -1.47 -4.13
C PRO A 109 -4.28 -0.05 -4.24
N ARG A 110 -3.61 0.45 -3.18
CA ARG A 110 -2.95 1.77 -3.21
C ARG A 110 -1.73 1.77 -4.12
N TRP A 111 -0.96 0.69 -4.14
CA TRP A 111 0.14 0.52 -5.09
C TRP A 111 -0.38 0.55 -6.53
N ILE A 112 -1.32 -0.34 -6.87
CA ILE A 112 -1.91 -0.47 -8.21
C ILE A 112 -2.47 0.88 -8.67
N ARG A 113 -3.30 1.53 -7.86
CA ARG A 113 -3.87 2.85 -8.21
C ARG A 113 -2.80 3.91 -8.50
N ASN A 114 -1.73 3.97 -7.69
CA ASN A 114 -0.67 4.95 -7.93
C ASN A 114 0.13 4.61 -9.19
N GLN A 115 0.26 3.32 -9.53
CA GLN A 115 0.92 2.87 -10.75
C GLN A 115 0.07 3.16 -11.99
N GLU A 116 -1.24 2.89 -11.95
CA GLU A 116 -2.18 3.25 -13.03
C GLU A 116 -2.16 4.75 -13.32
N ILE A 117 -2.20 5.60 -12.28
CA ILE A 117 -2.07 7.05 -12.44
C ILE A 117 -0.72 7.41 -13.06
N ASN A 118 0.36 6.72 -12.67
CA ASN A 118 1.68 6.99 -13.19
C ASN A 118 1.79 6.62 -14.68
N ASP A 119 1.26 5.47 -15.07
CA ASP A 119 1.23 4.98 -16.44
C ASP A 119 0.38 5.90 -17.32
N PHE A 120 -0.78 6.33 -16.83
CA PHE A 120 -1.60 7.35 -17.48
C PHE A 120 -0.81 8.64 -17.71
N LEU A 121 -0.18 9.20 -16.67
CA LEU A 121 0.60 10.43 -16.78
C LEU A 121 1.75 10.29 -17.76
N LYS A 122 2.41 9.12 -17.78
CA LYS A 122 3.50 8.83 -18.72
C LYS A 122 3.01 8.87 -20.17
N ILE A 123 1.89 8.20 -20.45
CA ILE A 123 1.29 8.18 -21.80
C ILE A 123 0.88 9.59 -22.21
N GLU A 124 0.22 10.34 -21.33
CA GLU A 124 -0.21 11.71 -21.61
C GLU A 124 0.96 12.66 -21.89
N MET A 125 2.03 12.55 -21.12
CA MET A 125 3.26 13.33 -21.37
C MET A 125 3.88 12.99 -22.73
N ILE A 126 3.95 11.70 -23.10
CA ILE A 126 4.46 11.28 -24.42
C ILE A 126 3.58 11.81 -25.55
N LEU A 127 2.26 11.70 -25.43
CA LEU A 127 1.31 12.21 -26.43
C LEU A 127 1.42 13.73 -26.59
N PHE A 128 1.63 14.45 -25.48
CA PHE A 128 1.85 15.90 -25.48
C PHE A 128 3.18 16.28 -26.15
N GLU A 129 4.28 15.60 -25.83
CA GLU A 129 5.60 15.86 -26.43
C GLU A 129 5.64 15.55 -27.92
N THR A 130 5.03 14.43 -28.32
CA THR A 130 4.96 14.00 -29.72
C THR A 130 3.87 14.71 -30.52
N LYS A 131 3.07 15.57 -29.88
CA LYS A 131 1.90 16.25 -30.48
C LYS A 131 1.00 15.28 -31.24
N SER A 132 0.76 14.10 -30.67
CA SER A 132 0.01 13.03 -31.31
C SER A 132 -1.39 12.86 -30.72
N GLY A 133 -2.27 12.20 -31.47
CA GLY A 133 -3.67 11.97 -31.07
C GLY A 133 -4.42 13.27 -30.82
N LYS A 134 -4.98 13.42 -29.61
CA LYS A 134 -5.78 14.59 -29.19
C LYS A 134 -4.99 15.91 -29.16
N TYR A 135 -3.65 15.86 -29.21
CA TYR A 135 -2.79 17.03 -29.22
C TYR A 135 -2.42 17.53 -30.63
N LEU A 136 -2.70 16.76 -31.69
CA LEU A 136 -2.19 17.02 -33.04
C LEU A 136 -2.74 18.31 -33.67
N ASN A 137 -3.98 18.71 -33.33
CA ASN A 137 -4.66 19.91 -33.85
C ASN A 137 -5.20 20.84 -32.75
N CYS A 138 -4.71 20.71 -31.53
CA CYS A 138 -5.28 21.45 -30.40
C CYS A 138 -4.70 22.88 -30.33
N LYS A 139 -5.56 23.91 -30.32
CA LYS A 139 -5.12 25.32 -30.24
C LYS A 139 -4.37 25.63 -28.94
N ASN A 140 -4.70 24.94 -27.84
CA ASN A 140 -4.13 25.22 -26.54
C ASN A 140 -3.72 23.92 -25.81
N LEU A 141 -2.58 23.38 -26.22
CA LEU A 141 -2.03 22.09 -25.77
C LEU A 141 -1.94 21.95 -24.25
N GLN A 142 -1.54 23.03 -23.55
CA GLN A 142 -1.38 22.99 -22.09
C GLN A 142 -2.72 22.85 -21.36
N LEU A 143 -3.76 23.52 -21.85
CA LEU A 143 -5.08 23.45 -21.25
C LEU A 143 -5.70 22.07 -21.43
N GLU A 144 -5.49 21.45 -22.60
CA GLU A 144 -5.93 20.08 -22.88
C GLU A 144 -5.22 19.05 -22.00
N LEU A 145 -3.92 19.22 -21.78
CA LEU A 145 -3.14 18.39 -20.85
C LEU A 145 -3.67 18.52 -19.42
N PHE A 146 -3.89 19.75 -18.95
CA PHE A 146 -4.45 19.99 -17.62
C PHE A 146 -5.84 19.37 -17.46
N ASN A 147 -6.73 19.54 -18.44
CA ASN A 147 -8.08 18.97 -18.41
C ASN A 147 -8.07 17.44 -18.37
N SER A 148 -7.19 16.80 -19.16
CA SER A 148 -7.08 15.34 -19.14
C SER A 148 -6.65 14.84 -17.75
N ILE A 149 -5.62 15.46 -17.18
CA ILE A 149 -5.09 15.10 -15.85
C ILE A 149 -6.15 15.35 -14.77
N ALA A 150 -6.80 16.51 -14.80
CA ALA A 150 -7.78 16.89 -13.78
C ALA A 150 -9.05 16.03 -13.84
N LYS A 151 -9.46 15.58 -15.03
CA LYS A 151 -10.55 14.63 -15.22
C LYS A 151 -10.20 13.25 -14.67
N HIS A 152 -9.02 12.73 -15.03
CA HIS A 152 -8.60 11.39 -14.59
C HIS A 152 -8.37 11.31 -13.07
N LEU A 153 -7.83 12.38 -12.46
CA LEU A 153 -7.63 12.44 -11.02
C LEU A 153 -8.91 12.79 -10.23
N GLY A 154 -10.03 13.06 -10.90
CA GLY A 154 -11.29 13.48 -10.26
C GLY A 154 -11.21 14.85 -9.55
N ILE A 155 -10.16 15.62 -9.79
CA ILE A 155 -9.91 16.93 -9.15
C ILE A 155 -11.05 17.90 -9.47
N LEU A 156 -11.56 17.88 -10.70
CA LEU A 156 -12.67 18.74 -11.14
C LEU A 156 -13.97 18.44 -10.39
N ASN A 157 -14.27 17.17 -10.13
CA ASN A 157 -15.46 16.77 -9.37
C ASN A 157 -15.33 17.11 -7.88
N ALA A 158 -14.13 16.91 -7.30
CA ALA A 158 -13.86 17.29 -5.91
C ALA A 158 -13.92 18.81 -5.70
N LEU A 159 -13.41 19.59 -6.65
CA LEU A 159 -13.52 21.05 -6.64
C LEU A 159 -14.97 21.51 -6.80
N LYS A 160 -15.71 20.93 -7.76
CA LYS A 160 -17.14 21.23 -7.98
C LYS A 160 -17.98 20.98 -6.73
N ASN A 161 -17.82 19.83 -6.09
CA ASN A 161 -18.54 19.49 -4.85
C ASN A 161 -18.18 20.44 -3.70
N LYS A 162 -16.92 20.89 -3.62
CA LYS A 162 -16.49 21.86 -2.60
C LYS A 162 -17.07 23.26 -2.84
N THR A 163 -17.20 23.68 -4.10
CA THR A 163 -17.79 24.97 -4.48
C THR A 163 -19.31 24.98 -4.28
N GLU A 164 -20.00 23.89 -4.63
CA GLU A 164 -21.44 23.74 -4.42
C GLU A 164 -21.81 23.70 -2.92
N ASN A 165 -21.03 22.99 -2.10
CA ASN A 165 -21.23 22.99 -0.64
C ASN A 165 -20.99 24.36 0.00
N HIS A 166 -20.10 25.20 -0.56
CA HIS A 166 -19.91 26.57 -0.06
C HIS A 166 -21.04 27.52 -0.47
N LYS A 167 -21.62 27.35 -1.66
CA LYS A 167 -22.80 28.13 -2.08
C LYS A 167 -24.07 27.75 -1.32
N GLY A 168 -24.24 26.45 -1.00
CA GLY A 168 -25.35 25.99 -0.17
C GLY A 168 -25.30 26.47 1.28
N MET A 169 -24.12 26.83 1.79
CA MET A 169 -23.96 27.41 3.12
C MET A 169 -24.25 28.92 3.15
N GLN A 170 -23.92 29.67 2.08
CA GLN A 170 -24.23 31.11 2.00
C GLN A 170 -25.71 31.43 1.79
N ASN A 171 -26.48 30.52 1.18
CA ASN A 171 -27.92 30.72 0.97
C ASN A 171 -28.79 30.35 2.18
N ASN A 172 -28.22 29.78 3.25
CA ASN A 172 -28.94 29.43 4.47
C ASN A 172 -28.74 30.46 5.61
N ASP A 173 -27.98 31.52 5.34
CA ASP A 173 -27.68 32.62 6.28
C ASP A 173 -28.44 33.92 5.92
N GLU A 174 -29.43 33.86 5.01
CA GLU A 174 -30.44 34.90 4.74
C GLU A 174 -31.83 34.44 5.20
#